data_AF-A0AAU1R7R8-F1
#
_entry.id   AF-A0AAU1R7R8-F1
#
_cell.length_a   1.000
_cell.length_b   1.000
_cell.length_c   1.000
_cell.angle_alpha   90.00
_cell.angle_beta   90.00
_cell.angle_gamma   90.00
#
_symmetry.space_group_name_H-M   'P 1'
#
loop_
_entity.id
_entity.type
_entity.pdbx_description
1 polymer ?
#
loop_
_entity_poly.entity_id
_entity_poly.type
_entity_poly.pdbx_seq_one_letter_code
_entity_poly.pdbx_strand_id
1 'polypeptide(L)'
;MKLPVAFGALGGLLLCAAVAASSAPAGHLLGSAAPVRRTAPAPYQRIVPAPAAVAPGGPGYTLGPRTVIRTTAGSGEVRAIGEQLAAAWRRTARLPLPVQETAAEAVTDGIRLRLDPYAGSFGEEGYRLQSDEDGVIVTAFRPAGLFRGTQTLRQLLPVGGAPWTVAGGAVTDTPRFAHRAATVEAVRPEGGGVARLKAYVDQLALYKINVLRTRGAWTADAYRELVRHARGRYMEVVPEPRRAEGSAVVMYARHEGASPAERAKLAQAVRAGARVILSPADRALSVRRAYEWDPGDCLPGVPRQAVLGVAAPPEYEQFQRVLGVAELGWSPAAALDWDAYRERLAAQGPRLDAMGVRYSRTPEVPWP
;
A
#
# COMPACT_ATOMS: atom_id res chain seq x y z
N MET A 1 -67.19 -37.01 29.66
CA MET A 1 -66.99 -37.99 30.74
C MET A 1 -66.95 -39.37 30.10
N LYS A 2 -66.03 -40.26 30.53
CA LYS A 2 -65.65 -41.57 29.93
C LYS A 2 -64.52 -41.45 28.89
N LEU A 3 -63.43 -42.23 28.90
CA LEU A 3 -63.05 -43.43 29.66
C LEU A 3 -61.51 -43.60 29.61
N PRO A 4 -60.86 -44.26 30.60
CA PRO A 4 -59.46 -44.65 30.56
C PRO A 4 -59.25 -46.14 30.16
N VAL A 5 -58.03 -46.40 29.64
CA VAL A 5 -57.10 -47.52 29.90
C VAL A 5 -57.54 -48.98 29.67
N ALA A 6 -56.76 -49.70 28.84
CA ALA A 6 -56.31 -51.07 29.12
C ALA A 6 -55.00 -51.42 28.36
N PHE A 7 -54.10 -52.10 29.08
CA PHE A 7 -52.78 -52.64 28.72
C PHE A 7 -52.87 -53.92 27.86
N GLY A 8 -51.80 -54.27 27.14
CA GLY A 8 -51.58 -55.64 26.64
C GLY A 8 -50.36 -55.79 25.73
N ALA A 9 -49.41 -56.62 26.14
CA ALA A 9 -48.10 -56.83 25.53
C ALA A 9 -48.00 -58.13 24.67
N LEU A 10 -46.90 -58.21 23.93
CA LEU A 10 -46.16 -59.40 23.47
C LEU A 10 -46.67 -60.25 22.27
N GLY A 11 -45.77 -60.34 21.26
CA GLY A 11 -45.30 -61.63 20.73
C GLY A 11 -45.81 -62.03 19.34
N GLY A 12 -44.90 -62.18 18.37
CA GLY A 12 -45.20 -62.87 17.11
C GLY A 12 -44.17 -62.65 15.99
N LEU A 13 -43.32 -63.64 15.79
CA LEU A 13 -42.25 -63.74 14.80
C LEU A 13 -42.76 -64.04 13.36
N LEU A 14 -41.89 -63.73 12.39
CA LEU A 14 -41.70 -64.37 11.06
C LEU A 14 -42.73 -64.15 9.93
N LEU A 15 -42.30 -63.49 8.85
CA LEU A 15 -42.07 -64.18 7.57
C LEU A 15 -41.17 -63.36 6.62
N CYS A 16 -40.17 -64.03 6.05
CA CYS A 16 -39.27 -63.52 5.01
C CYS A 16 -39.97 -63.42 3.65
N ALA A 17 -39.72 -62.34 2.89
CA ALA A 17 -39.62 -62.37 1.43
C ALA A 17 -38.90 -61.12 0.92
N ALA A 18 -37.82 -61.34 0.18
CA ALA A 18 -36.96 -60.31 -0.41
C ALA A 18 -37.59 -59.68 -1.66
N VAL A 19 -37.50 -58.36 -1.83
CA VAL A 19 -37.56 -57.70 -3.14
C VAL A 19 -36.63 -56.48 -3.18
N ALA A 20 -35.66 -56.57 -4.09
CA ALA A 20 -34.93 -55.55 -4.85
C ALA A 20 -34.52 -54.24 -4.17
N ALA A 21 -33.20 -54.09 -4.00
CA ALA A 21 -32.54 -52.80 -3.87
C ALA A 21 -32.65 -52.01 -5.19
N SER A 22 -33.27 -50.82 -5.14
CA SER A 22 -33.02 -49.76 -6.11
C SER A 22 -32.47 -48.54 -5.39
N SER A 23 -31.16 -48.34 -5.51
CA SER A 23 -30.48 -47.12 -5.06
C SER A 23 -30.85 -45.95 -5.96
N ALA A 24 -31.73 -45.07 -5.50
CA ALA A 24 -31.86 -43.73 -6.05
C ALA A 24 -30.82 -42.83 -5.37
N PRO A 25 -29.93 -42.14 -6.11
CA PRO A 25 -29.06 -41.17 -5.48
C PRO A 25 -29.92 -39.96 -5.07
N ALA A 26 -29.86 -39.61 -3.79
CA ALA A 26 -30.32 -38.33 -3.29
C ALA A 26 -29.52 -37.24 -4.03
N GLY A 27 -30.14 -36.62 -5.03
CA GLY A 27 -29.64 -35.40 -5.64
C GLY A 27 -29.65 -34.30 -4.59
N HIS A 28 -28.51 -34.10 -3.92
CA HIS A 28 -28.23 -32.86 -3.23
C HIS A 28 -28.30 -31.74 -4.27
N LEU A 29 -29.41 -31.00 -4.27
CA LEU A 29 -29.50 -29.69 -4.88
C LEU A 29 -28.47 -28.81 -4.17
N LEU A 30 -27.24 -28.80 -4.67
CA LEU A 30 -26.30 -27.71 -4.44
C LEU A 30 -26.95 -26.48 -5.06
N GLY A 31 -27.64 -25.70 -4.23
CA GLY A 31 -28.05 -24.36 -4.59
C GLY A 31 -26.80 -23.63 -5.06
N SER A 32 -26.76 -23.31 -6.35
CA SER A 32 -25.77 -22.40 -6.91
C SER A 32 -25.90 -21.08 -6.16
N ALA A 33 -25.02 -20.87 -5.18
CA ALA A 33 -24.91 -19.58 -4.52
C ALA A 33 -24.51 -18.60 -5.62
N ALA A 34 -25.44 -17.73 -6.01
CA ALA A 34 -25.15 -16.64 -6.92
C ALA A 34 -23.90 -15.92 -6.40
N PRO A 35 -22.92 -15.61 -7.26
CA PRO A 35 -21.70 -14.95 -6.80
C PRO A 35 -22.10 -13.65 -6.10
N VAL A 36 -21.78 -13.55 -4.81
CA VAL A 36 -21.98 -12.33 -4.03
C VAL A 36 -21.14 -11.26 -4.71
N ARG A 37 -21.79 -10.34 -5.43
CA ARG A 37 -21.12 -9.17 -5.99
C ARG A 37 -20.61 -8.33 -4.83
N ARG A 38 -19.32 -8.46 -4.51
CA ARG A 38 -18.69 -7.61 -3.50
C ARG A 38 -18.66 -6.18 -4.04
N THR A 39 -19.32 -5.28 -3.34
CA THR A 39 -19.21 -3.85 -3.59
C THR A 39 -17.83 -3.38 -3.12
N ALA A 40 -17.05 -2.75 -4.01
CA ALA A 40 -15.75 -2.20 -3.63
C ALA A 40 -15.91 -1.14 -2.51
N PRO A 41 -14.96 -1.03 -1.55
CA PRO A 41 -15.02 -0.07 -0.42
C PRO A 41 -15.24 1.38 -0.88
N ALA A 42 -15.60 2.33 -0.02
CA ALA A 42 -15.67 3.72 -0.45
C ALA A 42 -14.28 4.24 -0.93
N PRO A 43 -14.17 5.21 -1.87
CA PRO A 43 -12.89 5.61 -2.45
C PRO A 43 -11.77 5.93 -1.45
N TYR A 44 -12.05 6.70 -0.39
CA TYR A 44 -11.08 7.01 0.67
C TYR A 44 -10.67 5.79 1.50
N GLN A 45 -11.56 4.80 1.60
CA GLN A 45 -11.29 3.51 2.26
C GLN A 45 -10.58 2.52 1.33
N ARG A 46 -10.03 2.96 0.18
CA ARG A 46 -9.20 2.11 -0.70
C ARG A 46 -7.72 2.50 -0.66
N ILE A 47 -7.37 3.61 -0.01
CA ILE A 47 -6.02 4.16 -0.04
C ILE A 47 -5.07 3.26 0.78
N VAL A 48 -3.94 2.91 0.18
CA VAL A 48 -2.82 2.22 0.84
C VAL A 48 -1.55 3.04 0.60
N PRO A 49 -0.78 3.42 1.63
CA PRO A 49 -1.08 3.31 3.06
C PRO A 49 -2.36 4.04 3.51
N ALA A 50 -2.99 3.57 4.59
CA ALA A 50 -4.08 4.26 5.27
C ALA A 50 -3.63 5.68 5.68
N PRO A 51 -4.32 6.75 5.25
CA PRO A 51 -3.91 8.09 5.62
C PRO A 51 -4.07 8.37 7.11
N ALA A 52 -3.30 9.34 7.63
CA ALA A 52 -3.40 9.76 9.03
C ALA A 52 -4.80 10.28 9.40
N ALA A 53 -5.45 11.02 8.49
CA ALA A 53 -6.84 11.45 8.63
C ALA A 53 -7.54 11.55 7.27
N VAL A 54 -8.80 11.14 7.22
CA VAL A 54 -9.69 11.27 6.06
C VAL A 54 -11.01 11.92 6.49
N ALA A 55 -11.54 12.81 5.67
CA ALA A 55 -12.83 13.45 5.85
C ALA A 55 -13.58 13.45 4.50
N PRO A 56 -14.21 12.32 4.12
CA PRO A 56 -15.03 12.25 2.90
C PRO A 56 -16.24 13.18 3.00
N GLY A 57 -16.66 13.80 1.90
CA GLY A 57 -17.87 14.62 1.88
C GLY A 57 -17.97 15.55 0.67
N GLY A 58 -19.19 15.98 0.36
CA GLY A 58 -19.45 16.87 -0.78
C GLY A 58 -19.34 16.18 -2.15
N PRO A 59 -19.62 16.91 -3.24
CA PRO A 59 -19.36 16.43 -4.59
C PRO A 59 -17.85 16.32 -4.85
N GLY A 60 -17.47 15.50 -5.81
CA GLY A 60 -16.08 15.31 -6.22
C GLY A 60 -15.73 16.07 -7.50
N TYR A 61 -14.45 16.06 -7.86
CA TYR A 61 -13.96 16.71 -9.07
C TYR A 61 -13.85 15.73 -10.24
N THR A 62 -14.49 16.04 -11.37
CA THR A 62 -14.39 15.23 -12.60
C THR A 62 -13.37 15.82 -13.57
N LEU A 63 -12.32 15.05 -13.88
CA LEU A 63 -11.33 15.46 -14.87
C LEU A 63 -11.94 15.50 -16.27
N GLY A 64 -11.65 16.56 -17.02
CA GLY A 64 -12.13 16.75 -18.39
C GLY A 64 -11.07 17.36 -19.32
N PRO A 65 -11.42 17.59 -20.60
CA PRO A 65 -10.47 18.11 -21.60
C PRO A 65 -9.86 19.48 -21.25
N ARG A 66 -10.55 20.27 -20.40
CA ARG A 66 -10.09 21.60 -19.95
C ARG A 66 -9.35 21.58 -18.61
N THR A 67 -9.23 20.42 -17.95
CA THR A 67 -8.55 20.35 -16.67
C THR A 67 -7.07 20.69 -16.84
N VAL A 68 -6.60 21.68 -16.06
CA VAL A 68 -5.20 22.13 -16.01
C VAL A 68 -4.58 21.67 -14.69
N ILE A 69 -3.31 21.27 -14.73
CA ILE A 69 -2.50 21.06 -13.53
C ILE A 69 -1.67 22.32 -13.27
N ARG A 70 -1.93 22.98 -12.14
CA ARG A 70 -1.31 24.23 -11.74
C ARG A 70 -0.26 24.00 -10.67
N THR A 71 0.99 24.34 -10.95
CA THR A 71 2.12 24.19 -10.02
C THR A 71 2.54 25.52 -9.44
N THR A 72 3.12 25.50 -8.24
CA THR A 72 3.67 26.71 -7.62
C THR A 72 4.73 27.31 -8.54
N ALA A 73 4.62 28.61 -8.83
CA ALA A 73 5.54 29.30 -9.73
C ALA A 73 6.97 29.36 -9.17
N GLY A 74 7.96 29.36 -10.06
CA GLY A 74 9.37 29.47 -9.68
C GLY A 74 9.99 28.20 -9.09
N SER A 75 9.27 27.07 -9.12
CA SER A 75 9.78 25.77 -8.67
C SER A 75 9.74 24.73 -9.79
N GLY A 76 10.88 24.56 -10.48
CA GLY A 76 11.04 23.52 -11.50
C GLY A 76 10.83 22.10 -10.97
N GLU A 77 11.12 21.87 -9.69
CA GLU A 77 10.86 20.59 -9.02
C GLU A 77 9.36 20.31 -8.90
N VAL A 78 8.55 21.29 -8.48
CA VAL A 78 7.09 21.13 -8.42
C VAL A 78 6.48 21.01 -9.81
N ARG A 79 7.00 21.75 -10.80
CA ARG A 79 6.62 21.57 -12.20
C ARG A 79 6.86 20.12 -12.67
N ALA A 80 8.00 19.54 -12.33
CA ALA A 80 8.31 18.15 -12.67
C ALA A 80 7.34 17.15 -12.03
N ILE A 81 6.92 17.38 -10.77
CA ILE A 81 5.87 16.56 -10.12
C ILE A 81 4.54 16.66 -10.89
N GLY A 82 4.16 17.87 -11.30
CA GLY A 82 2.97 18.10 -12.12
C GLY A 82 3.02 17.36 -13.46
N GLU A 83 4.16 17.38 -14.15
CA GLU A 83 4.34 16.67 -15.42
C GLU A 83 4.35 15.15 -15.24
N GLN A 84 4.91 14.63 -14.15
CA GLN A 84 4.83 13.21 -13.81
C GLN A 84 3.38 12.77 -13.57
N LEU A 85 2.59 13.58 -12.85
CA LEU A 85 1.17 13.33 -12.64
C LEU A 85 0.41 13.35 -13.98
N ALA A 86 0.64 14.36 -14.81
CA ALA A 86 0.03 14.48 -16.13
C ALA A 86 0.36 13.28 -17.01
N ALA A 87 1.64 12.87 -17.07
CA ALA A 87 2.10 11.75 -17.87
C ALA A 87 1.47 10.41 -17.47
N ALA A 88 1.18 10.22 -16.17
CA ALA A 88 0.51 9.02 -15.67
C ALA A 88 -0.93 8.90 -16.20
N TRP A 89 -1.60 10.00 -16.51
CA TRP A 89 -3.01 10.01 -16.93
C TRP A 89 -3.25 10.36 -18.39
N ARG A 90 -2.35 11.09 -19.06
CA ARG A 90 -2.44 11.34 -20.51
C ARG A 90 -2.64 10.04 -21.29
N ARG A 91 -1.93 8.97 -20.90
CA ARG A 91 -2.04 7.64 -21.52
C ARG A 91 -3.33 6.92 -21.19
N THR A 92 -3.75 6.94 -19.92
CA THR A 92 -4.90 6.15 -19.44
C THR A 92 -6.24 6.85 -19.68
N ALA A 93 -6.30 8.16 -19.39
CA ALA A 93 -7.51 8.97 -19.48
C ALA A 93 -7.70 9.64 -20.85
N ARG A 94 -6.67 9.66 -21.71
CA ARG A 94 -6.66 10.39 -22.99
C ARG A 94 -7.01 11.88 -22.84
N LEU A 95 -6.61 12.48 -21.73
CA LEU A 95 -6.80 13.91 -21.44
C LEU A 95 -5.50 14.69 -21.66
N PRO A 96 -5.54 15.96 -22.13
CA PRO A 96 -4.34 16.76 -22.38
C PRO A 96 -3.55 17.10 -21.11
N LEU A 97 -4.27 17.52 -20.04
CA LEU A 97 -3.71 17.88 -18.72
C LEU A 97 -2.46 18.78 -18.83
N PRO A 98 -2.56 19.99 -19.40
CA PRO A 98 -1.41 20.88 -19.48
C PRO A 98 -0.93 21.27 -18.08
N VAL A 99 0.40 21.40 -17.92
CA VAL A 99 1.01 21.83 -16.66
C VAL A 99 1.45 23.28 -16.78
N GLN A 100 0.87 24.13 -15.94
CA GLN A 100 1.10 25.57 -15.94
C GLN A 100 1.56 26.01 -14.55
N GLU A 101 2.52 26.93 -14.52
CA GLU A 101 2.90 27.58 -13.28
C GLU A 101 1.93 28.70 -12.95
N THR A 102 1.66 28.93 -11.67
CA THR A 102 0.90 30.11 -11.23
C THR A 102 1.33 30.55 -9.85
N ALA A 103 1.40 31.86 -9.68
CA ALA A 103 1.61 32.55 -8.40
C ALA A 103 0.30 32.94 -7.72
N ALA A 104 -0.85 32.73 -8.38
CA ALA A 104 -2.15 33.05 -7.81
C ALA A 104 -2.57 32.00 -6.76
N GLU A 105 -2.90 32.48 -5.56
CA GLU A 105 -3.30 31.64 -4.43
C GLU A 105 -4.76 31.15 -4.52
N ALA A 106 -5.66 31.97 -5.07
CA ALA A 106 -7.10 31.71 -5.09
C ALA A 106 -7.58 30.78 -6.23
N VAL A 107 -6.67 30.14 -6.96
CA VAL A 107 -7.05 29.31 -8.10
C VAL A 107 -7.41 27.90 -7.64
N THR A 108 -8.70 27.62 -7.63
CA THR A 108 -9.26 26.33 -7.21
C THR A 108 -9.60 25.40 -8.37
N ASP A 109 -9.74 25.93 -9.60
CA ASP A 109 -10.12 25.12 -10.76
C ASP A 109 -9.02 24.13 -11.17
N GLY A 110 -9.40 22.91 -11.52
CA GLY A 110 -8.46 21.89 -11.99
C GLY A 110 -7.73 21.18 -10.86
N ILE A 111 -6.41 20.99 -11.01
CA ILE A 111 -5.56 20.37 -9.99
C ILE A 111 -4.45 21.34 -9.61
N ARG A 112 -4.36 21.70 -8.33
CA ARG A 112 -3.36 22.63 -7.79
C ARG A 112 -2.34 21.88 -6.92
N LEU A 113 -1.05 22.03 -7.25
CA LEU A 113 0.08 21.59 -6.43
C LEU A 113 0.74 22.83 -5.78
N ARG A 114 0.46 23.04 -4.50
CA ARG A 114 0.82 24.26 -3.75
C ARG A 114 1.87 23.98 -2.68
N LEU A 115 3.04 24.60 -2.79
CA LEU A 115 3.94 24.73 -1.66
C LEU A 115 3.43 25.83 -0.74
N ASP A 116 3.33 25.53 0.55
CA ASP A 116 2.90 26.48 1.57
C ASP A 116 3.95 26.50 2.69
N PRO A 117 4.67 27.63 2.90
CA PRO A 117 5.69 27.74 3.94
C PRO A 117 5.10 27.61 5.35
N TYR A 118 3.79 27.83 5.54
CA TYR A 118 3.11 27.68 6.82
C TYR A 118 2.62 26.25 7.08
N ALA A 119 2.74 25.35 6.10
CA ALA A 119 2.37 23.95 6.22
C ALA A 119 3.45 23.09 6.92
N GLY A 120 4.42 23.71 7.62
CA GLY A 120 5.54 23.04 8.27
C GLY A 120 5.16 21.98 9.30
N SER A 121 3.95 22.04 9.86
CA SER A 121 3.39 21.01 10.75
C SER A 121 3.20 19.65 10.07
N PHE A 122 3.14 19.59 8.74
CA PHE A 122 3.12 18.34 7.98
C PHE A 122 4.52 17.71 7.82
N GLY A 123 5.59 18.44 8.18
CA GLY A 123 6.96 18.00 7.99
C GLY A 123 7.37 17.91 6.52
N GLU A 124 8.46 17.18 6.25
CA GLU A 124 9.09 17.15 4.93
C GLU A 124 8.32 16.31 3.89
N GLU A 125 7.59 15.27 4.32
CA GLU A 125 6.87 14.36 3.41
C GLU A 125 5.33 14.41 3.56
N GLY A 126 4.81 15.19 4.51
CA GLY A 126 3.37 15.30 4.72
C GLY A 126 2.68 16.27 3.77
N TYR A 127 1.37 16.11 3.64
CA TYR A 127 0.54 16.91 2.76
C TYR A 127 -0.92 16.94 3.22
N ARG A 128 -1.67 17.89 2.67
CA ARG A 128 -3.14 17.91 2.68
C ARG A 128 -3.65 17.86 1.25
N LEU A 129 -4.59 16.97 0.97
CA LEU A 129 -5.34 16.91 -0.28
C LEU A 129 -6.79 17.27 0.01
N GLN A 130 -7.36 18.13 -0.82
CA GLN A 130 -8.78 18.49 -0.79
C GLN A 130 -9.36 18.32 -2.19
N SER A 131 -10.57 17.79 -2.29
CA SER A 131 -11.32 17.69 -3.54
C SER A 131 -12.77 18.12 -3.29
N ASP A 132 -13.30 18.91 -4.20
CA ASP A 132 -14.69 19.37 -4.23
C ASP A 132 -15.15 19.51 -5.69
N GLU A 133 -16.26 20.19 -5.96
CA GLU A 133 -16.77 20.44 -7.31
C GLU A 133 -15.87 21.36 -8.16
N ASP A 134 -15.06 22.23 -7.53
CA ASP A 134 -14.23 23.22 -8.21
C ASP A 134 -12.92 22.60 -8.67
N GLY A 135 -12.33 21.72 -7.84
CA GLY A 135 -11.04 21.12 -8.17
C GLY A 135 -10.45 20.21 -7.11
N VAL A 136 -9.15 20.00 -7.26
CA VAL A 136 -8.30 19.27 -6.30
C VAL A 136 -7.12 20.14 -5.92
N ILE A 137 -6.89 20.33 -4.62
CA ILE A 137 -5.73 21.07 -4.10
C ILE A 137 -4.89 20.11 -3.26
N VAL A 138 -3.60 19.99 -3.61
CA VAL A 138 -2.59 19.33 -2.81
C VAL A 138 -1.64 20.39 -2.26
N THR A 139 -1.63 20.54 -0.93
CA THR A 139 -0.76 21.48 -0.21
C THR A 139 0.29 20.72 0.59
N ALA A 140 1.55 21.17 0.55
CA ALA A 140 2.62 20.62 1.40
C ALA A 140 3.70 21.67 1.71
N PHE A 141 4.48 21.44 2.76
CA PHE A 141 5.64 22.28 3.10
C PHE A 141 6.79 22.14 2.10
N ARG A 142 6.96 20.93 1.54
CA ARG A 142 8.08 20.57 0.66
C ARG A 142 7.61 19.84 -0.59
N PRO A 143 8.40 19.86 -1.68
CA PRO A 143 8.11 19.11 -2.89
C PRO A 143 7.87 17.60 -2.66
N ALA A 144 8.58 16.98 -1.71
CA ALA A 144 8.37 15.58 -1.36
C ALA A 144 6.94 15.31 -0.88
N GLY A 145 6.38 16.17 -0.02
CA GLY A 145 4.99 16.08 0.42
C GLY A 145 4.00 16.21 -0.74
N LEU A 146 4.22 17.14 -1.68
CA LEU A 146 3.40 17.24 -2.89
C LEU A 146 3.44 15.95 -3.70
N PHE A 147 4.62 15.37 -3.89
CA PHE A 147 4.77 14.10 -4.59
C PHE A 147 4.02 12.96 -3.88
N ARG A 148 4.04 12.88 -2.54
CA ARG A 148 3.25 11.88 -1.79
C ARG A 148 1.75 12.11 -1.96
N GLY A 149 1.31 13.36 -1.99
CA GLY A 149 -0.08 13.73 -2.23
C GLY A 149 -0.58 13.36 -3.62
N THR A 150 0.24 13.50 -4.65
CA THR A 150 -0.14 13.04 -6.00
C THR A 150 -0.27 11.52 -6.07
N GLN A 151 0.42 10.75 -5.23
CA GLN A 151 0.21 9.30 -5.16
C GLN A 151 -1.15 8.93 -4.58
N THR A 152 -1.59 9.61 -3.53
CA THR A 152 -2.93 9.44 -2.99
C THR A 152 -4.00 9.84 -4.00
N LEU A 153 -3.80 10.96 -4.70
CA LEU A 153 -4.69 11.40 -5.77
C LEU A 153 -4.83 10.34 -6.90
N ARG A 154 -3.72 9.72 -7.30
CA ARG A 154 -3.73 8.60 -8.26
C ARG A 154 -4.50 7.38 -7.77
N GLN A 155 -4.56 7.15 -6.45
CA GLN A 155 -5.34 6.05 -5.87
C GLN A 155 -6.83 6.38 -5.71
N LEU A 156 -7.19 7.65 -5.59
CA LEU A 156 -8.59 8.10 -5.53
C LEU A 156 -9.28 8.06 -6.90
N LEU A 157 -8.52 8.15 -7.99
CA LEU A 157 -9.09 7.94 -9.32
C LEU A 157 -9.45 6.47 -9.58
N PRO A 158 -10.56 6.21 -10.30
CA PRO A 158 -11.02 4.87 -10.60
C PRO A 158 -10.07 4.14 -11.54
N VAL A 159 -9.96 2.83 -11.34
CA VAL A 159 -9.32 1.91 -12.29
C VAL A 159 -10.45 1.30 -13.11
N GLY A 160 -10.57 1.66 -14.39
CA GLY A 160 -11.66 1.12 -15.23
C GLY A 160 -12.22 2.04 -16.31
N GLY A 161 -11.74 3.29 -16.40
CA GLY A 161 -12.21 4.23 -17.43
C GLY A 161 -13.01 5.39 -16.86
N ALA A 162 -13.50 6.24 -17.75
CA ALA A 162 -14.32 7.40 -17.41
C ALA A 162 -15.64 6.98 -16.70
N PRO A 163 -16.23 7.85 -15.86
CA PRO A 163 -15.79 9.21 -15.55
C PRO A 163 -14.57 9.23 -14.61
N TRP A 164 -13.60 10.08 -14.93
CA TRP A 164 -12.37 10.26 -14.15
C TRP A 164 -12.64 11.18 -12.96
N THR A 165 -13.40 10.68 -11.99
CA THR A 165 -13.86 11.45 -10.83
C THR A 165 -13.00 11.16 -9.61
N VAL A 166 -12.47 12.21 -9.01
CA VAL A 166 -11.89 12.17 -7.67
C VAL A 166 -13.02 12.40 -6.68
N ALA A 167 -13.20 11.51 -5.71
CA ALA A 167 -14.25 11.67 -4.70
C ALA A 167 -14.04 12.95 -3.88
N GLY A 168 -15.15 13.58 -3.45
CA GLY A 168 -15.14 14.79 -2.63
C GLY A 168 -14.72 14.53 -1.19
N GLY A 169 -13.99 15.48 -0.61
CA GLY A 169 -13.52 15.44 0.77
C GLY A 169 -12.04 15.78 0.91
N ALA A 170 -11.47 15.44 2.06
CA ALA A 170 -10.09 15.78 2.40
C ALA A 170 -9.27 14.60 2.95
N VAL A 171 -7.97 14.66 2.73
CA VAL A 171 -6.95 13.81 3.34
C VAL A 171 -5.89 14.70 3.97
N THR A 172 -5.54 14.45 5.22
CA THR A 172 -4.34 15.03 5.86
C THR A 172 -3.45 13.86 6.25
N ASP A 173 -2.19 13.89 5.82
CA ASP A 173 -1.36 12.70 5.85
C ASP A 173 0.12 13.02 6.08
N THR A 174 0.76 12.22 6.93
CA THR A 174 2.16 12.37 7.34
C THR A 174 2.73 10.99 7.65
N PRO A 175 3.99 10.67 7.29
CA PRO A 175 4.55 9.36 7.57
C PRO A 175 4.76 9.12 9.06
N ARG A 176 4.44 7.92 9.54
CA ARG A 176 4.77 7.44 10.88
C ARG A 176 6.28 7.28 11.09
N PHE A 177 7.00 6.79 10.08
CA PHE A 177 8.44 6.56 10.12
C PHE A 177 9.15 7.19 8.92
N ALA A 178 10.37 7.69 9.16
CA ALA A 178 11.17 8.36 8.16
C ALA A 178 11.75 7.40 7.10
N HIS A 179 11.93 6.12 7.43
CA HIS A 179 12.55 5.15 6.53
C HIS A 179 11.59 4.01 6.17
N ARG A 180 11.26 3.88 4.89
CA ARG A 180 10.33 2.88 4.37
C ARG A 180 10.97 2.25 3.15
N ALA A 181 11.56 1.07 3.34
CA ALA A 181 12.40 0.44 2.34
C ALA A 181 11.74 -0.74 1.64
N ALA A 182 12.18 -0.99 0.41
CA ALA A 182 12.07 -2.27 -0.27
C ALA A 182 13.46 -2.70 -0.75
N THR A 183 13.71 -4.01 -0.81
CA THR A 183 15.00 -4.56 -1.25
C THR A 183 14.86 -5.19 -2.63
N VAL A 184 15.80 -4.91 -3.52
CA VAL A 184 15.90 -5.47 -4.86
C VAL A 184 17.25 -6.10 -5.12
N GLU A 185 17.26 -7.17 -5.90
CA GLU A 185 18.49 -7.75 -6.42
C GLU A 185 18.83 -7.15 -7.78
N ALA A 186 20.14 -7.09 -8.08
CA ALA A 186 20.65 -6.74 -9.39
C ALA A 186 20.03 -7.63 -10.47
N VAL A 187 19.39 -6.99 -11.44
CA VAL A 187 18.74 -7.69 -12.56
C VAL A 187 19.72 -7.71 -13.72
N ARG A 188 19.97 -8.91 -14.27
CA ARG A 188 20.79 -9.06 -15.48
C ARG A 188 20.03 -8.51 -16.71
N PRO A 189 20.72 -8.09 -17.79
CA PRO A 189 20.07 -7.57 -18.99
C PRO A 189 18.97 -8.48 -19.55
N GLU A 190 19.16 -9.80 -19.50
CA GLU A 190 18.22 -10.81 -20.01
C GLU A 190 16.89 -10.81 -19.25
N GLY A 191 16.86 -10.27 -18.02
CA GLY A 191 15.65 -10.13 -17.18
C GLY A 191 14.91 -8.80 -17.31
N GLY A 192 15.23 -7.99 -18.32
CA GLY A 192 14.70 -6.64 -18.53
C GLY A 192 15.53 -5.51 -17.87
N GLY A 193 16.65 -5.86 -17.24
CA GLY A 193 17.66 -4.95 -16.71
C GLY A 193 17.11 -3.77 -15.89
N VAL A 194 17.69 -2.58 -16.10
CA VAL A 194 17.35 -1.35 -15.38
C VAL A 194 15.94 -0.84 -15.70
N ALA A 195 15.43 -1.08 -16.90
CA ALA A 195 14.08 -0.66 -17.27
C ALA A 195 13.01 -1.30 -16.38
N ARG A 196 13.15 -2.59 -16.08
CA ARG A 196 12.26 -3.30 -15.14
C ARG A 196 12.35 -2.72 -13.73
N LEU A 197 13.55 -2.39 -13.27
CA LEU A 197 13.78 -1.78 -11.96
C LEU A 197 13.17 -0.38 -11.85
N LYS A 198 13.24 0.42 -12.92
CA LYS A 198 12.56 1.71 -13.00
C LYS A 198 11.06 1.55 -12.86
N ALA A 199 10.45 0.58 -13.55
CA ALA A 199 9.03 0.29 -13.39
C ALA A 199 8.69 -0.12 -11.95
N TYR A 200 9.54 -0.93 -11.32
CA TYR A 200 9.38 -1.30 -9.90
C TYR A 200 9.46 -0.09 -8.97
N VAL A 201 10.41 0.83 -9.21
CA VAL A 201 10.51 2.10 -8.48
C VAL A 201 9.24 2.96 -8.64
N ASP A 202 8.63 2.99 -9.82
CA ASP A 202 7.35 3.69 -10.07
C ASP A 202 6.21 3.08 -9.25
N GLN A 203 6.19 1.74 -9.15
CA GLN A 203 5.21 1.00 -8.37
C GLN A 203 5.40 1.27 -6.87
N LEU A 204 6.63 1.17 -6.36
CA LEU A 204 6.97 1.47 -4.97
C LEU A 204 6.63 2.91 -4.58
N ALA A 205 6.90 3.86 -5.47
CA ALA A 205 6.64 5.28 -5.23
C ALA A 205 5.15 5.56 -4.98
N LEU A 206 4.24 4.86 -5.70
CA LEU A 206 2.78 4.97 -5.50
C LEU A 206 2.36 4.64 -4.05
N TYR A 207 3.10 3.75 -3.39
CA TYR A 207 2.87 3.32 -2.01
C TYR A 207 3.81 4.02 -1.02
N LYS A 208 4.42 5.14 -1.42
CA LYS A 208 5.18 6.05 -0.54
C LYS A 208 6.45 5.42 0.08
N ILE A 209 6.96 4.32 -0.49
CA ILE A 209 8.30 3.80 -0.20
C ILE A 209 9.33 4.84 -0.63
N ASN A 210 10.33 5.09 0.23
CA ASN A 210 11.31 6.15 0.04
C ASN A 210 12.77 5.66 0.08
N VAL A 211 13.00 4.36 0.29
CA VAL A 211 14.34 3.77 0.18
C VAL A 211 14.29 2.50 -0.66
N LEU A 212 15.15 2.42 -1.67
CA LEU A 212 15.41 1.22 -2.45
C LEU A 212 16.77 0.65 -2.05
N ARG A 213 16.76 -0.50 -1.39
CA ARG A 213 17.98 -1.20 -1.01
C ARG A 213 18.38 -2.13 -2.15
N THR A 214 19.62 -2.09 -2.60
CA THR A 214 20.09 -2.92 -3.70
C THR A 214 21.07 -3.99 -3.23
N ARG A 215 20.96 -5.20 -3.78
CA ARG A 215 21.87 -6.33 -3.54
C ARG A 215 22.51 -6.79 -4.84
N GLY A 216 23.63 -7.50 -4.72
CA GLY A 216 24.34 -8.09 -5.87
C GLY A 216 25.24 -7.10 -6.60
N ALA A 217 25.79 -7.55 -7.73
CA ALA A 217 26.74 -6.78 -8.52
C ALA A 217 26.01 -5.89 -9.55
N TRP A 218 26.40 -4.61 -9.61
CA TRP A 218 25.82 -3.61 -10.51
C TRP A 218 26.90 -3.02 -11.41
N THR A 219 26.57 -2.76 -12.67
CA THR A 219 27.41 -1.88 -13.48
C THR A 219 27.23 -0.43 -13.02
N ALA A 220 28.28 0.39 -13.15
CA ALA A 220 28.23 1.80 -12.72
C ALA A 220 27.12 2.58 -13.44
N ASP A 221 26.92 2.33 -14.74
CA ASP A 221 25.87 2.98 -15.53
C ASP A 221 24.47 2.59 -15.08
N ALA A 222 24.23 1.30 -14.89
CA ALA A 222 22.94 0.80 -14.43
C ALA A 222 22.56 1.39 -13.07
N TYR A 223 23.53 1.45 -12.15
CA TYR A 223 23.33 2.01 -10.82
C TYR A 223 23.05 3.52 -10.88
N ARG A 224 23.84 4.29 -11.65
CA ARG A 224 23.62 5.73 -11.85
C ARG A 224 22.25 6.05 -12.44
N GLU A 225 21.83 5.26 -13.43
CA GLU A 225 20.54 5.40 -14.08
C GLU A 225 19.39 5.13 -13.12
N LEU A 226 19.49 4.08 -12.29
CA LEU A 226 18.52 3.76 -11.24
C LEU A 226 18.44 4.86 -10.17
N VAL A 227 19.58 5.33 -9.68
CA VAL A 227 19.67 6.43 -8.69
C VAL A 227 18.98 7.69 -9.23
N ARG A 228 19.24 8.07 -10.47
CA ARG A 228 18.62 9.25 -11.10
C ARG A 228 17.11 9.11 -11.16
N HIS A 229 16.62 7.94 -11.56
CA HIS A 229 15.20 7.66 -11.69
C HIS A 229 14.46 7.64 -10.35
N ALA A 230 15.07 7.02 -9.33
CA ALA A 230 14.57 6.95 -7.96
C ALA A 230 14.55 8.32 -7.27
N ARG A 231 15.58 9.15 -7.48
CA ARG A 231 15.61 10.52 -6.96
C ARG A 231 14.43 11.35 -7.42
N GLY A 232 14.03 11.22 -8.70
CA GLY A 232 12.84 11.89 -9.25
C GLY A 232 11.51 11.41 -8.65
N ARG A 233 11.53 10.44 -7.73
CA ARG A 233 10.37 9.87 -7.02
C ARG A 233 10.54 9.92 -5.50
N TYR A 234 11.47 10.77 -5.03
CA TYR A 234 11.81 10.91 -3.61
C TYR A 234 12.15 9.56 -2.97
N MET A 235 13.01 8.81 -3.65
CA MET A 235 13.49 7.52 -3.21
C MET A 235 15.02 7.47 -3.24
N GLU A 236 15.62 7.21 -2.08
CA GLU A 236 17.05 7.01 -1.93
C GLU A 236 17.43 5.59 -2.36
N VAL A 237 18.54 5.42 -3.08
CA VAL A 237 19.07 4.09 -3.43
C VAL A 237 20.29 3.79 -2.57
N VAL A 238 20.22 2.71 -1.78
CA VAL A 238 21.24 2.33 -0.80
C VAL A 238 21.78 0.93 -1.12
N PRO A 239 23.09 0.75 -1.36
CA PRO A 239 23.65 -0.56 -1.64
C PRO A 239 23.84 -1.38 -0.35
N GLU A 240 23.60 -2.69 -0.43
CA GLU A 240 23.96 -3.67 0.60
C GLU A 240 25.24 -4.45 0.25
N PRO A 241 26.10 -4.79 1.23
CA PRO A 241 25.94 -4.53 2.65
C PRO A 241 26.70 -3.26 3.02
N ARG A 242 26.00 -2.15 3.30
CA ARG A 242 26.60 -1.12 4.16
C ARG A 242 26.60 -1.63 5.61
N ARG A 243 27.29 -2.76 5.86
CA ARG A 243 27.63 -3.25 7.20
C ARG A 243 29.03 -2.77 7.51
N ALA A 244 29.13 -1.56 8.06
CA ALA A 244 30.26 -1.26 8.93
C ALA A 244 29.83 -1.66 10.34
N GLU A 245 30.65 -2.42 11.06
CA GLU A 245 30.52 -2.49 12.52
C GLU A 245 30.57 -1.07 13.07
N GLY A 246 29.59 -0.68 13.89
CA GLY A 246 29.41 0.70 14.33
C GLY A 246 28.51 1.58 13.43
N SER A 247 27.79 1.01 12.45
CA SER A 247 26.80 1.79 11.69
C SER A 247 25.72 2.38 12.61
N ALA A 248 25.47 3.68 12.46
CA ALA A 248 24.38 4.38 13.16
C ALA A 248 22.98 3.84 12.79
N VAL A 249 22.89 2.89 11.86
CA VAL A 249 21.64 2.23 11.45
C VAL A 249 21.83 0.72 11.37
N VAL A 250 20.96 -0.04 12.03
CA VAL A 250 20.96 -1.52 12.08
C VAL A 250 19.65 -2.03 11.47
N MET A 251 19.74 -2.90 10.46
CA MET A 251 18.57 -3.62 9.93
C MET A 251 18.36 -4.90 10.72
N TYR A 252 17.17 -5.08 11.26
CA TYR A 252 16.81 -6.20 12.12
C TYR A 252 15.59 -6.93 11.54
N ALA A 253 15.85 -8.12 10.99
CA ALA A 253 14.90 -8.90 10.21
C ALA A 253 14.40 -10.17 10.93
N ARG A 254 14.72 -10.37 12.22
CA ARG A 254 14.30 -11.55 13.01
C ARG A 254 13.66 -11.15 14.33
N HIS A 255 12.61 -10.33 14.34
CA HIS A 255 11.97 -9.98 15.62
C HIS A 255 11.36 -11.21 16.32
N GLU A 256 10.66 -12.06 15.58
CA GLU A 256 9.99 -13.27 16.10
C GLU A 256 10.91 -14.47 16.36
N GLY A 257 12.09 -14.51 15.75
CA GLY A 257 13.01 -15.66 15.81
C GLY A 257 14.39 -15.36 16.40
N ALA A 258 14.62 -14.14 16.88
CA ALA A 258 15.92 -13.79 17.46
C ALA A 258 16.15 -14.48 18.79
N SER A 259 17.39 -14.89 19.00
CA SER A 259 17.88 -15.33 20.30
C SER A 259 17.90 -14.16 21.30
N PRO A 260 17.85 -14.44 22.61
CA PRO A 260 18.08 -13.43 23.64
C PRO A 260 19.39 -12.66 23.45
N ALA A 261 20.44 -13.33 22.96
CA ALA A 261 21.75 -12.72 22.68
C ALA A 261 21.68 -11.70 21.53
N GLU A 262 20.98 -12.01 20.43
CA GLU A 262 20.77 -11.06 19.32
C GLU A 262 19.97 -9.83 19.77
N ARG A 263 18.92 -10.03 20.59
CA ARG A 263 18.17 -8.91 21.18
C ARG A 263 19.02 -8.06 22.11
N ALA A 264 19.85 -8.68 22.95
CA ALA A 264 20.76 -7.96 23.84
C ALA A 264 21.79 -7.12 23.05
N LYS A 265 22.36 -7.68 21.97
CA LYS A 265 23.27 -6.98 21.08
C LYS A 265 22.59 -5.78 20.40
N LEU A 266 21.36 -5.95 19.92
CA LEU A 266 20.58 -4.86 19.35
C LEU A 266 20.32 -3.75 20.37
N ALA A 267 19.88 -4.10 21.57
CA ALA A 267 19.61 -3.14 22.64
C ALA A 267 20.89 -2.39 23.05
N GLN A 268 22.04 -3.06 23.08
CA GLN A 268 23.33 -2.42 23.32
C GLN A 268 23.70 -1.43 22.20
N ALA A 269 23.54 -1.80 20.93
CA ALA A 269 23.79 -0.92 19.80
C ALA A 269 22.88 0.33 19.86
N VAL A 270 21.60 0.15 20.20
CA VAL A 270 20.66 1.26 20.36
C VAL A 270 21.05 2.18 21.51
N ARG A 271 21.47 1.62 22.66
CA ARG A 271 22.03 2.43 23.76
C ARG A 271 23.29 3.20 23.36
N ALA A 272 24.06 2.68 22.42
CA ALA A 272 25.21 3.35 21.82
C ALA A 272 24.84 4.34 20.70
N GLY A 273 23.55 4.62 20.48
CA GLY A 273 23.06 5.60 19.50
C GLY A 273 22.63 5.04 18.15
N ALA A 274 22.67 3.72 17.95
CA ALA A 274 22.20 3.13 16.70
C ALA A 274 20.68 3.27 16.55
N ARG A 275 20.25 3.58 15.33
CA ARG A 275 18.87 3.55 14.88
C ARG A 275 18.54 2.20 14.26
N VAL A 276 17.29 1.78 14.29
CA VAL A 276 16.89 0.44 13.83
C VAL A 276 15.89 0.53 12.69
N ILE A 277 16.11 -0.27 11.65
CA ILE A 277 15.13 -0.55 10.61
C ILE A 277 14.61 -1.96 10.85
N LEU A 278 13.30 -2.12 10.95
CA LEU A 278 12.66 -3.40 11.22
C LEU A 278 12.14 -4.02 9.91
N SER A 279 12.32 -5.33 9.76
CA SER A 279 11.74 -6.08 8.65
C SER A 279 10.94 -7.24 9.24
N PRO A 280 9.75 -7.55 8.71
CA PRO A 280 9.05 -8.76 9.11
C PRO A 280 9.96 -9.96 8.82
N ALA A 281 10.04 -10.86 9.80
CA ALA A 281 10.95 -11.99 9.77
C ALA A 281 10.36 -13.14 8.95
N ASP A 282 11.16 -13.73 8.08
CA ASP A 282 10.83 -14.91 7.24
C ASP A 282 10.17 -14.61 5.88
N ARG A 283 10.71 -15.23 4.83
CA ARG A 283 10.20 -15.20 3.45
C ARG A 283 8.96 -16.09 3.29
N ALA A 284 8.71 -17.01 4.23
CA ALA A 284 7.54 -17.88 4.24
C ALA A 284 6.29 -17.26 4.91
N LEU A 285 6.33 -16.02 5.42
CA LEU A 285 5.18 -15.43 6.11
C LEU A 285 3.95 -15.30 5.21
N SER A 286 2.77 -15.49 5.76
CA SER A 286 1.56 -15.10 5.05
C SER A 286 1.43 -13.58 4.94
N VAL A 287 0.52 -13.07 4.11
CA VAL A 287 0.32 -11.61 3.96
C VAL A 287 -0.15 -11.03 5.29
N ARG A 288 -1.03 -11.75 5.99
CA ARG A 288 -1.48 -11.42 7.33
C ARG A 288 -0.33 -11.28 8.32
N ARG A 289 0.53 -12.29 8.43
CA ARG A 289 1.67 -12.25 9.37
C ARG A 289 2.68 -11.16 9.04
N ALA A 290 2.90 -10.85 7.76
CA ALA A 290 3.77 -9.75 7.36
C ALA A 290 3.23 -8.36 7.79
N TYR A 291 1.92 -8.27 8.08
CA TYR A 291 1.22 -7.03 8.44
C TYR A 291 0.88 -6.94 9.95
N GLU A 292 0.49 -8.03 10.61
CA GLU A 292 -0.01 -8.02 12.00
C GLU A 292 1.10 -7.88 13.06
N TRP A 293 1.76 -6.75 13.08
CA TRP A 293 2.72 -6.35 14.12
C TRP A 293 2.86 -4.84 14.16
N ASP A 294 3.32 -4.28 15.28
CA ASP A 294 3.63 -2.86 15.39
C ASP A 294 5.15 -2.61 15.45
N PRO A 295 5.78 -2.04 14.40
CA PRO A 295 7.19 -1.67 14.43
C PRO A 295 7.57 -0.70 15.57
N GLY A 296 6.62 0.06 16.09
CA GLY A 296 6.86 1.02 17.17
C GLY A 296 6.94 0.39 18.57
N ASP A 297 6.47 -0.84 18.74
CA ASP A 297 6.29 -1.48 20.06
C ASP A 297 6.68 -2.98 20.09
N CYS A 298 7.19 -3.53 18.99
CA CYS A 298 7.44 -4.98 18.90
C CYS A 298 8.73 -5.47 19.58
N LEU A 299 9.64 -4.59 20.03
CA LEU A 299 10.95 -4.98 20.56
C LEU A 299 11.19 -4.49 22.00
N PRO A 300 11.19 -5.41 22.99
CA PRO A 300 11.57 -5.08 24.36
C PRO A 300 12.98 -4.47 24.43
N GLY A 301 13.10 -3.33 25.12
CA GLY A 301 14.38 -2.65 25.32
C GLY A 301 14.86 -1.77 24.15
N VAL A 302 14.09 -1.65 23.07
CA VAL A 302 14.32 -0.69 21.99
C VAL A 302 13.26 0.41 22.08
N PRO A 303 13.61 1.65 22.47
CA PRO A 303 12.63 2.73 22.51
C PRO A 303 12.13 3.03 21.09
N ARG A 304 10.84 3.37 20.95
CA ARG A 304 10.21 3.76 19.66
C ARG A 304 11.03 4.80 18.89
N GLN A 305 11.65 5.72 19.60
CA GLN A 305 12.50 6.79 19.05
C GLN A 305 13.71 6.25 18.27
N ALA A 306 14.23 5.08 18.65
CA ALA A 306 15.34 4.44 17.97
C ALA A 306 14.91 3.80 16.65
N VAL A 307 13.64 3.43 16.51
CA VAL A 307 13.08 2.88 15.27
C VAL A 307 13.04 3.97 14.21
N LEU A 308 13.86 3.80 13.17
CA LEU A 308 13.91 4.69 12.01
C LEU A 308 12.79 4.36 11.02
N GLY A 309 12.39 3.09 10.96
CA GLY A 309 11.23 2.63 10.21
C GLY A 309 11.35 1.17 9.80
N VAL A 310 10.86 0.86 8.60
CA VAL A 310 10.61 -0.50 8.14
C VAL A 310 11.26 -0.80 6.80
N ALA A 311 11.46 -2.09 6.51
CA ALA A 311 11.95 -2.59 5.25
C ALA A 311 11.20 -3.85 4.84
N ALA A 312 10.75 -3.91 3.60
CA ALA A 312 10.15 -5.09 3.03
C ALA A 312 11.25 -6.12 2.68
N PRO A 313 10.98 -7.42 2.89
CA PRO A 313 11.89 -8.46 2.47
C PRO A 313 12.09 -8.43 0.94
N PRO A 314 13.22 -8.94 0.44
CA PRO A 314 13.54 -8.93 -0.99
C PRO A 314 12.66 -9.93 -1.74
N GLU A 315 11.61 -9.50 -2.45
CA GLU A 315 10.89 -10.39 -3.37
C GLU A 315 9.97 -9.59 -4.31
N TYR A 316 10.29 -9.58 -5.61
CA TYR A 316 9.48 -8.90 -6.63
C TYR A 316 8.06 -9.46 -6.76
N GLU A 317 7.86 -10.75 -6.45
CA GLU A 317 6.60 -11.47 -6.69
C GLU A 317 5.63 -11.40 -5.50
N GLN A 318 6.04 -10.73 -4.41
CA GLN A 318 5.23 -10.56 -3.21
C GLN A 318 4.90 -9.10 -2.95
N PHE A 319 4.55 -8.37 -4.01
CA PHE A 319 4.25 -6.94 -3.92
C PHE A 319 3.17 -6.61 -2.87
N GLN A 320 2.22 -7.51 -2.66
CA GLN A 320 1.23 -7.43 -1.57
C GLN A 320 1.82 -7.28 -0.16
N ARG A 321 2.99 -7.89 0.12
CA ARG A 321 3.69 -7.71 1.41
C ARG A 321 4.41 -6.37 1.48
N VAL A 322 4.90 -5.87 0.34
CA VAL A 322 5.48 -4.52 0.25
C VAL A 322 4.42 -3.47 0.58
N LEU A 323 3.18 -3.65 0.13
CA LEU A 323 2.05 -2.77 0.50
C LEU A 323 1.79 -2.76 2.01
N GLY A 324 1.86 -3.93 2.65
CA GLY A 324 1.68 -4.03 4.10
C GLY A 324 2.81 -3.32 4.85
N VAL A 325 4.05 -3.49 4.41
CA VAL A 325 5.20 -2.77 4.99
C VAL A 325 5.13 -1.27 4.72
N ALA A 326 4.69 -0.86 3.53
CA ALA A 326 4.46 0.55 3.24
C ALA A 326 3.46 1.16 4.22
N GLU A 327 2.39 0.43 4.53
CA GLU A 327 1.40 0.82 5.52
C GLU A 327 1.97 0.93 6.93
N LEU A 328 2.66 -0.09 7.41
CA LEU A 328 3.33 -0.08 8.72
C LEU A 328 4.32 1.07 8.87
N GLY A 329 4.98 1.44 7.78
CA GLY A 329 5.93 2.55 7.70
C GLY A 329 5.29 3.94 7.68
N TRP A 330 4.04 4.05 7.25
CA TRP A 330 3.40 5.32 6.92
C TRP A 330 2.20 5.62 7.82
N SER A 331 1.28 4.69 7.98
CA SER A 331 0.01 4.89 8.68
C SER A 331 0.20 4.99 10.19
N PRO A 332 -0.65 5.77 10.90
CA PRO A 332 -0.61 5.80 12.36
C PRO A 332 -0.99 4.44 12.94
N ALA A 333 -0.44 4.11 14.12
CA ALA A 333 -0.69 2.82 14.78
C ALA A 333 -2.20 2.51 14.94
N ALA A 334 -3.00 3.53 15.27
CA ALA A 334 -4.44 3.39 15.46
C ALA A 334 -5.23 3.04 14.17
N ALA A 335 -4.62 3.20 12.99
CA ALA A 335 -5.23 2.81 11.71
C ALA A 335 -4.83 1.39 11.28
N LEU A 336 -3.92 0.73 12.01
CA LEU A 336 -3.45 -0.61 11.68
C LEU A 336 -4.47 -1.65 12.15
N ASP A 337 -5.30 -2.11 11.22
CA ASP A 337 -6.27 -3.18 11.44
C ASP A 337 -6.25 -4.14 10.26
N TRP A 338 -6.14 -5.45 10.53
CA TRP A 338 -6.01 -6.46 9.47
C TRP A 338 -7.26 -6.58 8.62
N ASP A 339 -8.45 -6.56 9.24
CA ASP A 339 -9.70 -6.75 8.53
C ASP A 339 -10.04 -5.55 7.63
N ALA A 340 -9.75 -4.32 8.07
CA ALA A 340 -9.81 -3.14 7.22
C ALA A 340 -8.71 -3.13 6.14
N TYR A 341 -7.49 -3.57 6.47
CA TYR A 341 -6.38 -3.59 5.53
C TYR A 341 -6.59 -4.60 4.39
N ARG A 342 -7.07 -5.81 4.66
CA ARG A 342 -7.28 -6.83 3.60
C ARG A 342 -8.31 -6.36 2.56
N GLU A 343 -9.31 -5.57 2.95
CA GLU A 343 -10.25 -4.95 2.01
C GLU A 343 -9.59 -3.87 1.15
N ARG A 344 -8.76 -3.01 1.78
CA ARG A 344 -7.96 -2.00 1.07
C ARG A 344 -6.98 -2.62 0.10
N LEU A 345 -6.30 -3.68 0.52
CA LEU A 345 -5.38 -4.44 -0.30
C LEU A 345 -6.11 -5.11 -1.48
N ALA A 346 -7.26 -5.74 -1.24
CA ALA A 346 -8.09 -6.29 -2.32
C ALA A 346 -8.48 -5.22 -3.35
N ALA A 347 -8.85 -4.02 -2.90
CA ALA A 347 -9.17 -2.89 -3.76
C ALA A 347 -7.98 -2.37 -4.59
N GLN A 348 -6.73 -2.72 -4.24
CA GLN A 348 -5.56 -2.43 -5.06
C GLN A 348 -5.39 -3.40 -6.23
N GLY A 349 -6.01 -4.60 -6.20
CA GLY A 349 -5.86 -5.65 -7.22
C GLY A 349 -5.99 -5.14 -8.66
N PRO A 350 -7.12 -4.51 -9.05
CA PRO A 350 -7.28 -3.97 -10.40
C PRO A 350 -6.20 -2.96 -10.80
N ARG A 351 -5.72 -2.16 -9.84
CA ARG A 351 -4.64 -1.19 -10.07
C ARG A 351 -3.31 -1.89 -10.32
N LEU A 352 -3.00 -2.89 -9.51
CA LEU A 352 -1.78 -3.71 -9.65
C LEU A 352 -1.79 -4.43 -11.01
N ASP A 353 -2.94 -4.99 -11.41
CA ASP A 353 -3.13 -5.63 -12.71
C ASP A 353 -2.91 -4.63 -13.86
N ALA A 354 -3.50 -3.44 -13.80
CA ALA A 354 -3.32 -2.38 -14.81
C ALA A 354 -1.88 -1.85 -14.89
N MET A 355 -1.10 -1.98 -13.81
CA MET A 355 0.33 -1.63 -13.78
C MET A 355 1.26 -2.79 -14.18
N GLY A 356 0.71 -3.97 -14.49
CA GLY A 356 1.50 -5.16 -14.80
C GLY A 356 2.31 -5.68 -13.61
N VAL A 357 1.89 -5.37 -12.38
CA VAL A 357 2.53 -5.88 -11.16
C VAL A 357 2.16 -7.34 -10.99
N ARG A 358 3.15 -8.21 -10.83
CA ARG A 358 2.92 -9.61 -10.47
C ARG A 358 2.79 -9.74 -8.95
N TYR A 359 1.70 -10.37 -8.50
CA TYR A 359 1.44 -10.71 -7.10
C TYR A 359 0.58 -11.98 -7.01
N SER A 360 0.68 -12.71 -5.90
CA SER A 360 -0.12 -13.91 -5.66
C SER A 360 -1.47 -13.55 -5.05
N ARG A 361 -2.58 -14.03 -5.64
CA ARG A 361 -3.92 -13.87 -5.05
C ARG A 361 -4.14 -14.87 -3.90
N THR A 362 -3.64 -14.52 -2.72
CA THR A 362 -3.80 -15.35 -1.50
C THR A 362 -5.26 -15.44 -1.05
N PRO A 363 -5.74 -16.58 -0.49
CA PRO A 363 -7.08 -16.71 0.07
C PRO A 363 -7.33 -15.81 1.30
N GLU A 364 -6.27 -15.29 1.93
CA GLU A 364 -6.38 -14.36 3.05
C GLU A 364 -6.99 -13.00 2.64
N VAL A 365 -6.90 -12.66 1.35
CA VAL A 365 -7.34 -11.36 0.83
C VAL A 365 -8.51 -11.59 -0.12
N PRO A 366 -9.62 -10.86 0.04
CA PRO A 366 -10.83 -11.13 -0.71
C PRO A 366 -10.83 -10.39 -2.05
N TRP A 367 -9.95 -10.83 -2.96
CA TRP A 367 -9.77 -10.25 -4.30
C TRP A 367 -11.06 -10.23 -5.14
N PRO A 368 -11.24 -9.21 -6.01
CA PRO A 368 -12.40 -9.10 -6.90
C PRO A 368 -12.41 -10.09 -8.06
#